data_AF-A0AAQ3ESW3-F1
#
_entry.id   AF-A0AAQ3ESW3-F1
#
_cell.length_a   1.000
_cell.length_b   1.000
_cell.length_c   1.000
_cell.angle_alpha   90.00
_cell.angle_beta   90.00
_cell.angle_gamma   90.00
#
_symmetry.space_group_name_H-M   'P 1'
#
loop_
_entity.id
_entity.type
_entity.pdbx_description
1 polymer ?
#
loop_
_entity_poly.entity_id
_entity_poly.type
_entity_poly.pdbx_seq_one_letter_code
_entity_poly.pdbx_strand_id
1 'polypeptide(L)'
;MAKAKEEIYTKTKLKREYGCTDKMFEYLPEPDRIWYGRYKSQRWDAWSQEKVDEFLAKPEVIALLDKKKKNASKLQKASEKRVETRKNVI
;
A
#
# COMPACT_ATOMS: atom_id res chain seq x y z
N MET A 1 7.20 20.87 -24.74
CA MET A 1 7.56 19.85 -23.73
C MET A 1 6.37 19.70 -22.79
N ALA A 2 5.68 18.57 -22.79
CA ALA A 2 4.60 18.33 -21.84
C ALA A 2 5.22 18.31 -20.44
N LYS A 3 4.80 19.23 -19.56
CA LYS A 3 5.19 19.17 -18.15
C LYS A 3 4.76 17.80 -17.65
N ALA A 4 5.70 16.95 -17.26
CA ALA A 4 5.39 15.69 -16.61
C ALA A 4 4.46 16.04 -15.44
N LYS A 5 3.24 15.49 -15.44
CA LYS A 5 2.31 15.72 -14.35
C LYS A 5 2.99 15.16 -13.11
N GLU A 6 3.28 16.01 -12.12
CA GLU A 6 3.77 15.55 -10.84
C GLU A 6 2.84 14.45 -10.34
N GLU A 7 3.42 13.28 -10.10
CA GLU A 7 2.68 12.14 -9.65
C GLU A 7 2.37 12.33 -8.17
N ILE A 8 1.08 12.32 -7.85
CA ILE A 8 0.59 12.46 -6.48
C ILE A 8 0.16 11.09 -5.95
N TYR A 9 0.45 10.86 -4.68
CA TYR A 9 0.12 9.63 -3.98
C TYR A 9 -0.89 9.91 -2.89
N THR A 10 -2.00 9.19 -2.89
CA THR A 10 -2.96 9.17 -1.78
C THR A 10 -2.78 7.88 -1.00
N LYS A 11 -3.30 7.82 0.25
CA LYS A 11 -3.34 6.58 1.04
C LYS A 11 -3.91 5.41 0.22
N THR A 12 -4.97 5.64 -0.55
CA THR A 12 -5.58 4.62 -1.43
C THR A 12 -4.61 4.12 -2.49
N LYS A 13 -3.87 5.03 -3.13
CA LYS A 13 -2.85 4.68 -4.14
C LYS A 13 -1.72 3.87 -3.51
N LEU A 14 -1.25 4.28 -2.33
CA LEU A 14 -0.21 3.56 -1.57
C LEU A 14 -0.65 2.13 -1.19
N LYS A 15 -1.91 1.93 -0.81
CA LYS A 15 -2.45 0.58 -0.55
C LYS A 15 -2.46 -0.29 -1.81
N ARG A 16 -2.80 0.30 -2.98
CA ARG A 16 -2.93 -0.42 -4.25
C ARG A 16 -1.59 -0.78 -4.87
N GLU A 17 -0.66 0.18 -4.93
CA GLU A 17 0.61 0.03 -5.65
C GLU A 17 1.68 -0.63 -4.79
N TYR A 18 1.85 -0.19 -3.55
CA TYR A 18 2.91 -0.67 -2.66
C TYR A 18 2.41 -1.69 -1.63
N GLY A 19 1.10 -1.90 -1.56
CA GLY A 19 0.52 -2.81 -0.58
C GLY A 19 0.64 -2.29 0.86
N CYS A 20 0.73 -0.98 1.06
CA CYS A 20 0.76 -0.40 2.40
C CYS A 20 -0.49 -0.78 3.22
N THR A 21 -0.33 -0.83 4.55
CA THR A 21 -1.43 -1.09 5.50
C THR A 21 -1.64 0.10 6.41
N ASP A 22 -2.78 0.18 7.08
CA ASP A 22 -3.11 1.34 7.92
C ASP A 22 -2.08 1.57 9.04
N LYS A 23 -1.51 0.51 9.62
CA LYS A 23 -0.42 0.61 10.61
C LYS A 23 0.84 1.28 10.08
N MET A 24 1.07 1.18 8.77
CA MET A 24 2.26 1.76 8.15
C MET A 24 2.05 3.26 7.96
N PHE A 25 0.80 3.72 7.82
CA PHE A 25 0.51 5.14 7.66
C PHE A 25 0.76 5.98 8.91
N GLU A 26 1.00 5.35 10.07
CA GLU A 26 1.50 6.03 11.27
C GLU A 26 2.90 6.63 11.05
N TYR A 27 3.69 6.07 10.12
CA TYR A 27 5.03 6.55 9.78
C TYR A 27 5.05 7.48 8.57
N LEU A 28 3.89 7.75 7.99
CA LEU A 28 3.75 8.62 6.83
C LEU A 28 4.04 10.08 7.25
N PRO A 29 4.86 10.83 6.49
CA PRO A 29 5.09 12.24 6.79
C PRO A 29 3.81 13.08 6.62
N GLU A 30 3.85 14.34 7.05
CA GLU A 30 2.74 15.27 6.81
C GLU A 30 2.46 15.43 5.31
N PRO A 31 1.18 15.49 4.89
CA PRO A 31 0.82 15.64 3.49
C PRO A 31 1.24 16.99 2.93
N ASP A 32 1.72 16.99 1.68
CA ASP A 32 2.11 18.22 0.98
C ASP A 32 0.89 19.05 0.59
N ARG A 33 -0.17 18.34 0.20
CA ARG A 33 -1.34 18.96 -0.40
C ARG A 33 -2.59 18.13 -0.12
N ILE A 34 -3.73 18.79 -0.20
CA ILE A 34 -5.03 18.13 -0.18
C ILE A 34 -5.44 17.94 -1.65
N TRP A 35 -5.55 16.69 -2.07
CA TRP A 35 -6.14 16.36 -3.36
C TRP A 35 -7.66 16.39 -3.26
N TYR A 36 -8.28 17.14 -4.16
CA TYR A 36 -9.73 17.21 -4.28
C TYR A 36 -10.18 16.23 -5.36
N GLY A 37 -11.10 15.35 -4.97
CA GLY A 37 -11.92 14.63 -5.93
C GLY A 37 -12.87 15.55 -6.67
N ARG A 38 -13.89 14.97 -7.29
CA ARG A 38 -14.91 15.71 -8.02
C ARG A 38 -15.64 16.72 -7.12
N TYR A 39 -15.72 16.44 -5.81
CA TYR A 39 -16.43 17.25 -4.83
C TYR A 39 -15.51 17.74 -3.71
N LYS A 40 -15.80 18.93 -3.15
CA LYS A 40 -15.08 19.49 -1.98
C LYS A 40 -15.16 18.62 -0.71
N SER A 41 -16.12 17.71 -0.63
CA SER A 41 -16.22 16.70 0.44
C SER A 41 -15.23 15.55 0.26
N GLN A 42 -14.73 15.35 -0.96
CA GLN A 42 -13.72 14.34 -1.30
C GLN A 42 -12.33 14.97 -1.19
N ARG A 43 -11.94 15.29 0.04
CA ARG A 43 -10.59 15.76 0.35
C ARG A 43 -9.77 14.58 0.80
N TRP A 44 -8.65 14.36 0.13
CA TRP A 44 -7.70 13.33 0.49
C TRP A 44 -6.33 13.95 0.68
N ASP A 45 -5.66 13.53 1.73
CA ASP A 45 -4.23 13.79 1.91
C ASP A 45 -3.45 13.24 0.71
N ALA A 46 -2.52 14.03 0.18
CA ALA A 46 -1.66 13.65 -0.92
C ALA A 46 -0.18 13.99 -0.65
N TRP A 47 0.69 13.09 -1.10
CA TRP A 47 2.13 13.14 -0.95
C TRP A 47 2.83 13.14 -2.30
N SER A 48 3.98 13.81 -2.37
CA SER A 48 4.93 13.73 -3.48
C SER A 48 5.61 12.36 -3.52
N GLN A 49 6.21 12.04 -4.68
CA GLN A 49 7.02 10.83 -4.84
C GLN A 49 8.16 10.78 -3.82
N GLU A 50 8.89 11.88 -3.62
CA GLU A 50 10.03 11.97 -2.70
C GLU A 50 9.65 11.57 -1.27
N LYS A 51 8.53 12.11 -0.75
CA LYS A 51 8.04 11.76 0.59
C LYS A 51 7.60 10.30 0.69
N VAL A 52 7.04 9.75 -0.39
CA VAL A 52 6.68 8.33 -0.44
C VAL A 52 7.91 7.46 -0.42
N ASP A 53 8.98 7.83 -1.14
CA ASP A 53 10.23 7.08 -1.17
C ASP A 53 10.93 7.12 0.20
N GLU A 54 10.98 8.29 0.85
CA GLU A 54 11.47 8.41 2.23
C GLU A 54 10.69 7.53 3.20
N PHE A 55 9.35 7.52 3.08
CA PHE A 55 8.48 6.68 3.87
C PHE A 55 8.74 5.18 3.66
N LEU A 56 8.86 4.74 2.40
CA LEU A 56 9.12 3.35 2.06
C LEU A 56 10.52 2.89 2.44
N ALA A 57 11.47 3.82 2.55
CA ALA A 57 12.83 3.56 3.00
C ALA A 57 12.94 3.38 4.53
N LYS A 58 11.90 3.71 5.32
CA LYS A 58 11.94 3.55 6.78
C LYS A 58 12.03 2.07 7.18
N PRO A 59 12.95 1.69 8.09
CA PRO A 59 13.16 0.29 8.46
C PRO A 59 11.90 -0.36 9.06
N GLU A 60 11.08 0.41 9.79
CA GLU A 60 9.82 -0.05 10.37
C GLU A 60 8.81 -0.41 9.27
N VAL A 61 8.75 0.40 8.22
CA VAL A 61 7.85 0.22 7.09
C VAL A 61 8.28 -0.98 6.27
N ILE A 62 9.58 -1.12 6.00
CA ILE A 62 10.16 -2.29 5.30
C ILE A 62 9.84 -3.58 6.07
N ALA A 63 10.07 -3.59 7.39
CA ALA A 63 9.77 -4.76 8.23
C ALA A 63 8.28 -5.15 8.19
N LEU A 64 7.38 -4.17 8.17
CA LEU A 64 5.94 -4.41 8.03
C LEU A 64 5.56 -4.94 6.65
N LEU A 65 6.18 -4.44 5.57
CA LEU A 65 5.96 -4.96 4.21
C LEU A 65 6.40 -6.43 4.11
N ASP A 66 7.57 -6.75 4.65
CA ASP A 66 8.10 -8.11 4.61
C ASP A 66 7.26 -9.08 5.44
N LYS A 67 6.81 -8.65 6.62
CA LYS A 67 5.87 -9.43 7.44
C LYS A 67 4.58 -9.71 6.68
N LYS A 68 4.04 -8.72 5.97
CA LYS A 68 2.84 -8.88 5.13
C LYS A 68 3.09 -9.88 4.00
N LYS A 69 4.20 -9.77 3.27
CA LYS A 69 4.57 -10.72 2.19
C LYS A 69 4.69 -12.15 2.71
N LYS A 70 5.37 -12.34 3.85
CA LYS A 70 5.51 -13.65 4.51
C LYS A 70 4.14 -14.23 4.91
N ASN A 71 3.24 -13.41 5.45
CA ASN A 71 1.90 -13.85 5.81
C ASN A 71 1.05 -14.23 4.59
N ALA A 72 1.12 -13.45 3.51
CA ALA A 72 0.42 -13.75 2.27
C ALA A 72 0.85 -15.12 1.69
N SER A 73 2.17 -15.38 1.65
CA SER A 73 2.69 -16.68 1.19
C SER A 73 2.24 -17.85 2.08
N LYS A 74 2.23 -17.67 3.41
CA LYS A 74 1.71 -18.71 4.34
C LYS A 74 0.24 -19.02 4.09
N LEU A 75 -0.59 -17.99 3.84
CA LEU A 75 -2.01 -18.16 3.54
C LEU A 75 -2.25 -18.86 2.21
N GLN A 76 -1.46 -18.52 1.17
CA GLN A 76 -1.52 -19.21 -0.12
C GLN A 76 -1.22 -20.70 0.01
N LYS A 77 -0.12 -21.06 0.68
CA LYS A 77 0.24 -22.48 0.94
C LYS A 77 -0.84 -23.23 1.73
N ALA A 78 -1.44 -22.57 2.73
CA ALA A 78 -2.55 -23.17 3.49
C ALA A 78 -3.81 -23.37 2.62
N SER A 79 -4.08 -22.43 1.70
CA SER A 79 -5.19 -22.54 0.75
C SER A 79 -4.97 -23.68 -0.26
N GLU A 80 -3.76 -23.79 -0.83
CA GLU A 80 -3.38 -24.87 -1.75
C GLU A 80 -3.57 -26.25 -1.09
N LYS A 81 -3.03 -26.42 0.13
CA LYS A 81 -3.19 -27.66 0.89
C LYS A 81 -4.66 -28.00 1.17
N ARG A 82 -5.51 -27.01 1.44
CA ARG A 82 -6.97 -27.22 1.63
C ARG A 82 -7.64 -27.70 0.34
N VAL A 83 -7.28 -27.14 -0.81
CA VAL A 83 -7.83 -27.54 -2.11
C VAL A 83 -7.41 -28.97 -2.44
N GLU A 84 -6.15 -29.35 -2.21
CA GLU A 84 -5.67 -30.72 -2.39
C GLU A 84 -6.43 -31.72 -1.52
N THR A 85 -6.61 -31.42 -0.22
CA THR A 85 -7.39 -32.29 0.67
C THR A 85 -8.86 -32.42 0.28
N ARG A 86 -9.45 -31.44 -0.43
CA ARG A 86 -10.82 -31.57 -0.95
C ARG A 86 -10.89 -32.40 -2.23
N LYS A 87 -9.84 -32.37 -3.06
CA LYS A 87 -9.78 -33.17 -4.30
C LYS A 87 -9.51 -34.66 -4.02
N ASN A 88 -8.75 -34.99 -2.98
CA ASN A 88 -8.44 -36.38 -2.60
C ASN A 88 -9.56 -37.10 -1.82
N VAL A 89 -10.67 -36.43 -1.49
CA VAL A 89 -11.81 -37.01 -0.75
C VAL A 89 -12.96 -37.38 -1.69
N ILE A 90 -12.75 -37.31 -3.01
CA ILE A 90 -13.68 -37.78 -4.05
C ILE A 90 -13.14 -39.08 -4.64
#